data_AF-A0A151ITI9-F1
#
_entry.id   AF-A0A151ITI9-F1
#
_cell.length_a   1.000
_cell.length_b   1.000
_cell.length_c   1.000
_cell.angle_alpha   90.00
_cell.angle_beta   90.00
_cell.angle_gamma   90.00
#
_symmetry.space_group_name_H-M   'P 1'
#
loop_
_entity.id
_entity.type
_entity.pdbx_description
1 polymer ?
#
loop_
_entity_poly.entity_id
_entity_poly.type
_entity_poly.pdbx_seq_one_letter_code
_entity_poly.pdbx_strand_id
1 'polypeptide(L)'
;LSQSTCTKCKRFISRTRPCAFYGADNSLHPSDDCVPVGAAGAFLETLNAKMVDFDGVLQRLGDVEGAANRLTVATDGLSADLVAVSARQVTLEERIARLEEEVRAGSVTSAGGSHALPDELSASFERIISEQRYDELIVFGLPKVPSETSRL
;
A
#
# COMPACT_ATOMS: atom_id res chain seq x y z
N LEU A 1 9.83 -25.54 -50.45
CA LEU A 1 10.10 -25.30 -51.89
C LEU A 1 10.93 -24.02 -52.01
N SER A 2 12.26 -24.11 -52.12
CA SER A 2 13.12 -22.93 -52.25
C SER A 2 13.11 -22.40 -53.70
N GLN A 3 12.53 -21.21 -53.90
CA GLN A 3 12.56 -20.52 -55.19
C GLN A 3 13.97 -19.98 -55.45
N SER A 4 14.47 -20.19 -56.66
CA SER A 4 15.77 -19.68 -57.09
C SER A 4 15.64 -18.24 -57.56
N THR A 5 16.64 -17.40 -57.30
CA THR A 5 16.68 -16.01 -57.78
C THR A 5 17.82 -15.83 -58.78
N CYS A 6 17.60 -15.00 -59.80
CA CYS A 6 18.68 -14.64 -60.73
C CYS A 6 19.68 -13.72 -60.01
N THR A 7 20.96 -14.05 -60.05
CA THR A 7 22.02 -13.29 -59.37
C THR A 7 22.15 -11.86 -59.90
N LYS A 8 21.90 -11.64 -61.20
CA LYS A 8 21.97 -10.32 -61.85
C LYS A 8 20.77 -9.42 -61.57
N CYS A 9 19.55 -9.93 -61.68
CA CYS A 9 18.33 -9.11 -61.59
C CYS A 9 17.55 -9.25 -60.27
N LYS A 10 17.99 -10.16 -59.39
CA LYS A 10 17.39 -10.48 -58.08
C LYS A 10 15.92 -10.92 -58.13
N ARG A 11 15.37 -11.21 -59.31
CA ARG A 11 14.00 -11.73 -59.47
C ARG A 11 13.95 -13.25 -59.29
N PHE A 12 12.83 -13.73 -58.78
CA PHE A 12 12.53 -15.16 -58.69
C PHE A 12 12.41 -15.77 -60.09
N ILE A 13 13.09 -16.89 -60.31
CA ILE A 13 13.10 -17.63 -61.55
C ILE A 13 12.82 -19.12 -61.29
N SER A 14 12.21 -19.77 -62.27
CA SER A 14 12.11 -21.23 -62.27
C SER A 14 13.49 -21.83 -62.52
N ARG A 15 13.85 -22.89 -61.78
CA ARG A 15 15.16 -23.57 -61.91
C ARG A 15 15.44 -24.11 -63.31
N THR A 16 14.41 -24.31 -64.12
CA THR A 16 14.49 -24.94 -65.44
C THR A 16 14.50 -23.93 -66.59
N ARG A 17 14.47 -22.62 -66.34
CA ARG A 17 14.43 -21.62 -67.41
C ARG A 17 15.51 -20.54 -67.27
N PRO A 18 16.18 -20.17 -68.38
CA PRO A 18 17.06 -19.01 -68.42
C PRO A 18 16.34 -17.73 -67.98
N CYS A 19 17.08 -16.77 -67.43
CA CYS A 19 16.49 -15.49 -67.04
C CYS A 19 16.06 -14.72 -68.30
N ALA A 20 14.75 -14.51 -68.47
CA ALA A 20 14.18 -13.83 -69.63
C ALA A 20 14.71 -12.40 -69.87
N PHE A 21 15.26 -11.75 -68.83
CA PHE A 21 15.79 -10.39 -68.92
C PHE A 21 17.25 -10.31 -69.38
N TYR A 22 18.05 -11.37 -69.15
CA TYR A 22 19.50 -11.33 -69.41
C TYR A 22 19.98 -12.39 -70.40
N GLY A 23 19.13 -13.31 -70.85
CA GLY A 23 19.41 -14.26 -71.94
C GLY A 23 20.58 -15.22 -71.70
N ALA A 24 21.22 -15.15 -70.53
CA ALA A 24 22.33 -16.01 -70.17
C ALA A 24 21.79 -17.29 -69.54
N ASP A 25 22.35 -18.42 -69.98
CA ASP A 25 22.26 -19.66 -69.22
C ASP A 25 22.82 -19.35 -67.84
N ASN A 26 21.96 -19.40 -66.82
CA ASN A 26 22.44 -19.26 -65.46
C ASN A 26 23.20 -20.55 -65.23
N SER A 27 24.52 -20.52 -65.40
CA SER A 27 25.44 -21.54 -64.91
C SER A 27 25.28 -21.58 -63.40
N LEU A 28 24.17 -22.18 -62.96
CA LEU A 28 23.85 -22.49 -61.58
C LEU A 28 24.84 -23.59 -61.22
N HIS A 29 26.08 -23.19 -60.94
CA HIS A 29 26.92 -23.99 -60.09
C HIS A 29 26.08 -24.25 -58.83
N PRO A 30 25.86 -25.50 -58.43
CA PRO A 30 25.14 -25.84 -57.19
C PRO A 30 25.86 -25.37 -55.91
N SER A 31 26.73 -24.38 -56.03
CA SER A 31 27.74 -23.94 -55.05
C SER A 31 27.54 -22.47 -54.68
N ASP A 32 26.29 -22.00 -54.63
CA ASP A 32 25.96 -20.93 -53.70
C ASP A 32 25.48 -21.61 -52.43
N ASP A 33 26.46 -21.94 -51.59
CA ASP A 33 26.26 -22.31 -50.20
C ASP A 33 25.23 -21.35 -49.62
N CYS A 34 24.04 -21.89 -49.37
CA CYS A 34 23.09 -21.29 -48.46
C CYS A 34 23.78 -21.27 -47.09
N VAL A 35 24.58 -20.23 -46.84
CA VAL A 35 25.13 -19.94 -45.51
C VAL A 35 23.94 -20.01 -44.57
N PRO A 36 23.97 -20.88 -43.54
CA PRO A 36 22.78 -21.18 -42.79
C PRO A 36 22.27 -19.90 -42.15
N VAL A 37 20.97 -19.68 -42.30
CA VAL A 37 20.15 -18.65 -41.63
C VAL A 37 20.18 -18.81 -40.09
N GLY A 38 21.17 -19.50 -39.52
CA GLY A 38 21.32 -19.74 -38.08
C GLY A 38 21.60 -18.46 -37.30
N ALA A 39 22.38 -17.52 -37.86
CA ALA A 39 22.70 -16.27 -37.16
C ALA A 39 21.50 -15.29 -37.09
N ALA A 40 20.71 -15.20 -38.16
CA ALA A 40 19.50 -14.37 -38.19
C ALA A 40 18.38 -14.97 -37.32
N GLY A 41 18.25 -16.31 -37.30
CA GLY A 41 17.32 -17.01 -36.41
C GLY A 41 17.64 -16.76 -34.93
N ALA A 42 18.90 -16.97 -34.53
CA ALA A 42 19.35 -16.74 -33.16
C ALA A 42 19.16 -15.28 -32.70
N PHE A 43 19.33 -14.32 -33.61
CA PHE A 43 19.08 -12.91 -33.32
C PHE A 43 17.58 -12.63 -33.05
N LEU A 44 16.68 -13.19 -33.86
CA LEU A 44 15.24 -13.03 -33.67
C LEU A 44 14.75 -13.72 -32.39
N GLU A 45 15.29 -14.89 -32.06
CA GLU A 45 14.99 -15.57 -30.79
C GLU A 45 15.45 -14.74 -29.59
N THR A 46 16.66 -14.16 -29.67
CA THR A 46 17.18 -13.26 -28.63
C THR A 46 16.33 -12.00 -28.48
N LEU A 47 15.89 -11.41 -29.60
CA LEU A 47 15.02 -10.25 -29.57
C LEU A 47 13.66 -10.59 -28.94
N ASN A 48 13.09 -11.74 -29.30
CA ASN A 48 11.83 -12.22 -28.73
C ASN A 48 11.93 -12.45 -27.23
N ALA A 49 13.01 -13.08 -26.75
CA ALA A 49 13.26 -13.25 -25.32
C ALA A 49 13.32 -11.90 -24.59
N LYS A 50 14.02 -10.92 -25.16
CA LYS A 50 14.09 -9.56 -24.59
C LYS A 50 12.74 -8.86 -24.56
N MET A 51 11.89 -9.03 -25.57
CA MET A 51 10.54 -8.44 -25.56
C MET A 51 9.68 -9.02 -24.44
N VAL A 52 9.73 -10.33 -24.22
CA VAL A 52 9.03 -10.98 -23.09
C VAL A 52 9.55 -10.44 -21.76
N ASP A 53 10.86 -10.24 -21.61
CA ASP A 53 11.43 -9.63 -20.41
C ASP A 53 10.92 -8.18 -20.20
N PHE A 54 10.82 -7.39 -21.29
CA PHE A 54 10.28 -6.04 -21.24
C PHE A 54 8.81 -6.01 -20.84
N ASP A 55 7.98 -6.90 -21.38
CA ASP A 55 6.58 -7.02 -20.97
C ASP A 55 6.47 -7.33 -19.46
N GLY A 56 7.34 -8.20 -18.95
CA GLY A 56 7.43 -8.46 -17.52
C GLY A 56 7.85 -7.23 -16.69
N VAL A 57 8.73 -6.39 -17.20
CA VAL A 57 9.10 -5.12 -16.55
C VAL A 57 7.92 -4.14 -16.56
N LEU A 58 7.22 -4.00 -17.69
CA LEU A 58 6.06 -3.11 -17.81
C LEU A 58 4.93 -3.53 -16.87
N GLN A 59 4.67 -4.83 -16.74
CA GLN A 59 3.69 -5.33 -15.78
C GLN A 59 4.04 -4.92 -14.35
N ARG A 60 5.30 -5.13 -13.94
CA ARG A 60 5.76 -4.73 -12.59
C ARG A 60 5.67 -3.23 -12.36
N LEU A 61 5.92 -2.41 -13.38
CA LEU A 61 5.76 -0.96 -13.29
C LEU A 61 4.29 -0.57 -13.08
N GLY A 62 3.36 -1.23 -13.79
CA GLY A 62 1.92 -1.05 -13.55
C GLY A 62 1.51 -1.44 -12.13
N ASP A 63 2.07 -2.53 -11.59
CA ASP A 63 1.80 -2.94 -10.20
C ASP A 63 2.31 -1.90 -9.18
N VAL A 64 3.50 -1.33 -9.43
CA VAL A 64 4.09 -0.25 -8.61
C VAL A 64 3.25 1.02 -8.69
N GLU A 65 2.80 1.42 -9.87
CA GLU A 65 1.91 2.57 -10.05
C GLU A 65 0.60 2.36 -9.30
N GLY A 66 0.00 1.18 -9.40
CA GLY A 66 -1.20 0.82 -8.63
C GLY A 66 -0.96 0.88 -7.12
N ALA A 67 0.20 0.43 -6.64
CA ALA A 67 0.57 0.54 -5.23
C ALA A 67 0.77 1.99 -4.78
N ALA A 68 1.43 2.81 -5.60
CA ALA A 68 1.63 4.23 -5.33
C ALA A 68 0.29 4.97 -5.22
N ASN A 69 -0.66 4.69 -6.12
CA ASN A 69 -2.00 5.29 -6.06
C ASN A 69 -2.75 4.93 -4.79
N ARG A 70 -2.69 3.67 -4.33
CA ARG A 70 -3.28 3.27 -3.04
C ARG A 70 -2.63 3.96 -1.86
N LEU A 71 -1.30 4.14 -1.90
CA LEU A 71 -0.56 4.84 -0.84
C LEU A 71 -0.94 6.32 -0.77
N THR A 72 -1.13 6.98 -1.92
CA THR A 72 -1.61 8.37 -1.97
C THR A 72 -2.97 8.49 -1.29
N VAL A 73 -3.93 7.64 -1.65
CA VAL A 73 -5.28 7.66 -1.03
C VAL A 73 -5.21 7.42 0.48
N ALA A 74 -4.39 6.47 0.93
CA ALA A 74 -4.21 6.22 2.36
C ALA A 74 -3.59 7.43 3.08
N THR A 75 -2.63 8.10 2.45
CA THR A 75 -1.97 9.30 3.00
C THR A 75 -2.95 10.47 3.11
N ASP A 76 -3.80 10.67 2.10
CA ASP A 76 -4.84 11.70 2.14
C ASP A 76 -5.86 11.44 3.27
N GLY A 77 -6.24 10.17 3.46
CA GLY A 77 -7.10 9.76 4.58
C GLY A 77 -6.47 10.07 5.94
N LEU A 78 -5.21 9.68 6.15
CA LEU A 78 -4.48 9.96 7.38
C LEU A 78 -4.31 11.47 7.64
N SER A 79 -4.11 12.25 6.58
CA SER A 79 -4.04 13.72 6.66
C SER A 79 -5.35 14.32 7.17
N ALA A 80 -6.49 13.86 6.63
CA ALA A 80 -7.81 14.28 7.09
C ALA A 80 -8.07 13.89 8.55
N ASP A 81 -7.70 12.68 8.94
CA ASP A 81 -7.82 12.21 10.33
C ASP A 81 -6.96 13.05 11.28
N LEU A 82 -5.74 13.40 10.88
CA LEU A 82 -4.86 14.27 11.68
C LEU A 82 -5.50 15.64 11.90
N VAL A 83 -6.05 16.26 10.86
CA VAL A 83 -6.76 17.55 10.97
C VAL A 83 -7.94 17.44 11.94
N ALA A 84 -8.72 16.36 11.86
CA ALA A 84 -9.84 16.13 12.76
C ALA A 84 -9.39 15.96 14.22
N VAL A 85 -8.30 15.23 14.46
CA VAL A 85 -7.71 15.08 15.80
C VAL A 85 -7.20 16.41 16.33
N SER A 86 -6.49 17.19 15.51
CA SER A 86 -6.02 18.53 15.89
C SER A 86 -7.17 19.47 16.27
N ALA A 87 -8.27 19.46 15.52
CA ALA A 87 -9.45 20.27 15.86
C ALA A 87 -10.07 19.86 17.21
N ARG A 88 -10.13 18.56 17.49
CA ARG A 88 -10.60 18.03 18.79
C ARG A 88 -9.65 18.42 19.93
N GLN A 89 -8.35 18.41 19.69
CA GLN A 89 -7.36 18.82 20.67
C GLN A 89 -7.55 20.28 21.06
N VAL A 90 -7.68 21.19 20.10
CA VAL A 90 -7.94 22.62 20.38
C VAL A 90 -9.21 22.79 21.21
N THR A 91 -10.28 22.08 20.85
CA THR A 91 -11.54 22.11 21.61
C THR A 91 -11.36 21.62 23.05
N LEU A 92 -10.53 20.60 23.25
CA LEU A 92 -10.24 20.06 24.58
C LEU A 92 -9.39 21.03 25.42
N GLU A 93 -8.37 21.63 24.82
CA GLU A 93 -7.53 22.65 25.46
C GLU A 93 -8.37 23.84 25.92
N GLU A 94 -9.30 24.34 25.10
CA GLU A 94 -10.22 25.39 25.50
C GLU A 94 -11.12 25.00 26.68
N ARG A 95 -11.58 23.74 26.72
CA ARG A 95 -12.40 23.23 27.84
C ARG A 95 -11.59 23.14 29.13
N ILE A 96 -10.34 22.70 29.03
CA ILE A 96 -9.42 22.63 30.18
C ILE A 96 -9.18 24.05 30.72
N ALA A 97 -8.87 25.02 29.86
CA ALA A 97 -8.65 26.40 30.28
C ALA A 97 -9.87 26.99 31.01
N ARG A 98 -11.10 26.74 30.51
CA ARG A 98 -12.33 27.18 31.20
C ARG A 98 -12.50 26.53 32.57
N LEU A 99 -12.27 25.22 32.67
CA LEU A 99 -12.35 24.49 33.94
C LEU A 99 -11.30 24.99 34.95
N GLU A 100 -10.08 25.27 34.49
CA GLU A 100 -9.02 25.82 35.34
C GLU A 100 -9.38 27.20 35.90
N GLU A 101 -10.01 28.07 35.10
CA GLU A 101 -10.50 29.38 35.56
C GLU A 101 -11.67 29.24 36.55
N GLU A 102 -12.62 28.34 36.30
CA GLU A 102 -13.74 28.06 37.22
C GLU A 102 -13.23 27.53 38.58
N VAL A 103 -12.28 26.59 38.57
CA VAL A 103 -11.66 26.05 39.79
C VAL A 103 -10.91 27.14 40.57
N ARG A 104 -10.18 28.02 39.87
CA ARG A 104 -9.50 29.16 40.50
C ARG A 104 -10.49 30.14 41.12
N ALA A 105 -11.56 30.50 40.41
CA ALA A 105 -12.59 31.43 40.88
C ALA A 105 -13.39 30.87 42.08
N GLY A 106 -13.72 29.57 42.06
CA GLY A 106 -14.38 28.88 43.18
C GLY A 106 -13.50 28.79 44.44
N SER A 107 -12.19 28.64 44.27
CA SER A 107 -11.22 28.64 45.38
C SER A 107 -11.12 30.00 46.09
N VAL A 108 -11.16 31.11 45.34
CA VAL A 108 -11.09 32.48 45.89
C VAL A 108 -12.35 32.88 46.66
N THR A 109 -13.51 32.32 46.29
CA THR A 109 -14.79 32.59 46.97
C THR A 109 -15.05 31.68 48.18
N SER A 110 -14.27 30.61 48.35
CA SER A 110 -14.39 29.65 49.46
C SER A 110 -13.52 29.97 50.69
N ALA A 111 -12.98 31.19 50.81
CA ALA A 111 -12.14 31.60 51.94
C ALA A 111 -12.93 32.01 53.21
N GLY A 112 -14.25 31.81 53.25
CA GLY A 112 -15.12 32.31 54.33
C GLY A 112 -16.22 31.37 54.82
N GLY A 113 -16.05 30.04 54.72
CA GLY A 113 -17.07 29.07 55.12
C GLY A 113 -16.51 27.90 55.92
N SER A 114 -16.80 27.89 57.22
CA SER A 114 -16.42 26.90 58.22
C SER A 114 -16.70 25.43 57.84
N HIS A 115 -15.68 24.60 58.05
CA HIS A 115 -15.67 23.18 58.47
C HIS A 115 -17.01 22.41 58.44
N ALA A 116 -17.21 21.54 57.44
CA ALA A 116 -17.98 20.27 57.54
C ALA A 116 -18.12 19.47 56.21
N LEU A 117 -17.66 19.96 55.05
CA LEU A 117 -17.97 19.37 53.74
C LEU A 117 -16.95 18.40 53.07
N PRO A 118 -15.69 18.19 53.53
CA PRO A 118 -14.78 17.31 52.79
C PRO A 118 -15.14 15.82 52.89
N ASP A 119 -15.75 15.39 54.01
CA ASP A 119 -16.03 13.97 54.27
C ASP A 119 -17.15 13.42 53.38
N GLU A 120 -18.17 14.22 53.06
CA GLU A 120 -19.32 13.75 52.29
C GLU A 120 -19.00 13.61 50.79
N LEU A 121 -18.21 14.53 50.24
CA LEU A 121 -17.70 14.43 48.88
C LEU A 121 -16.67 13.31 48.75
N SER A 122 -15.77 13.16 49.72
CA SER A 122 -14.80 12.06 49.74
C SER A 122 -15.50 10.70 49.82
N ALA A 123 -16.52 10.58 50.69
CA ALA A 123 -17.37 9.38 50.77
C ALA A 123 -18.17 9.12 49.50
N SER A 124 -18.61 10.17 48.79
CA SER A 124 -19.30 10.05 47.50
C SER A 124 -18.35 9.55 46.40
N PHE A 125 -17.12 10.07 46.31
CA PHE A 125 -16.11 9.58 45.38
C PHE A 125 -15.70 8.13 45.66
N GLU A 126 -15.48 7.76 46.92
CA GLU A 126 -15.25 6.37 47.35
C GLU A 126 -16.41 5.44 46.94
N ARG A 127 -17.66 5.89 47.09
CA ARG A 127 -18.85 5.13 46.68
C ARG A 127 -18.89 4.89 45.17
N ILE A 128 -18.63 5.92 44.36
CA ILE A 128 -18.66 5.81 42.89
C ILE A 128 -17.53 4.90 42.39
N ILE A 129 -16.32 5.04 42.96
CA ILE A 129 -15.18 4.20 42.58
C ILE A 129 -15.41 2.74 43.00
N SER A 130 -15.99 2.50 44.18
CA SER A 130 -16.30 1.15 44.63
C SER A 130 -17.42 0.50 43.80
N GLU A 131 -18.47 1.23 43.43
CA GLU A 131 -19.52 0.74 42.51
C GLU A 131 -18.95 0.38 41.13
N GLN A 132 -18.10 1.22 40.54
CA GLN A 132 -17.48 0.90 39.24
C GLN A 132 -16.60 -0.36 39.29
N ARG A 133 -15.87 -0.58 40.39
CA ARG A 133 -15.08 -1.81 40.56
C ARG A 133 -15.95 -3.06 40.68
N TYR A 134 -17.15 -2.95 41.24
CA TYR A 134 -18.09 -4.07 41.29
C TYR A 134 -18.62 -4.43 39.90
N ASP A 135 -18.88 -3.44 39.05
CA ASP A 135 -19.36 -3.66 37.68
C ASP A 135 -18.25 -4.22 36.76
N GLU A 136 -17.01 -3.77 36.90
CA GLU A 136 -15.87 -4.37 36.18
C GLU A 136 -15.63 -5.84 36.58
N LEU A 137 -15.76 -6.19 37.87
CA LEU A 137 -15.58 -7.57 38.32
C LEU A 137 -16.66 -8.53 37.77
N ILE A 138 -17.87 -8.03 37.50
CA ILE A 138 -18.96 -8.80 36.89
C ILE A 138 -18.69 -9.05 35.39
N VAL A 139 -18.14 -8.07 34.68
CA VAL A 139 -17.83 -8.18 33.24
C VAL A 139 -16.59 -9.04 32.99
N PHE A 140 -15.61 -9.05 33.90
CA PHE A 140 -14.39 -9.86 33.77
C PHE A 140 -14.46 -11.25 34.42
N GLY A 141 -15.61 -11.66 34.97
CA GLY A 141 -15.81 -13.03 35.49
C GLY A 141 -14.87 -13.44 36.62
N LEU A 142 -14.31 -12.47 37.36
CA LEU A 142 -13.38 -12.77 38.45
C LEU A 142 -14.16 -13.15 39.72
N PRO A 143 -13.84 -14.30 40.35
CA PRO A 143 -14.55 -14.76 41.53
C PRO A 143 -14.36 -13.77 42.69
N LYS A 144 -15.49 -13.29 43.22
CA LYS A 144 -15.57 -12.41 44.38
C LYS A 144 -14.91 -13.08 45.58
N VAL A 145 -13.74 -12.61 45.98
CA VAL A 145 -13.06 -13.08 47.21
C VAL A 145 -13.86 -12.55 48.40
N PRO A 146 -14.40 -13.41 49.28
CA PRO A 146 -15.08 -12.94 50.48
C PRO A 146 -14.03 -12.34 51.41
N SER A 147 -14.21 -11.07 51.78
CA SER A 147 -13.44 -10.44 52.84
C SER A 147 -13.82 -11.09 54.17
N GLU A 148 -12.96 -11.97 54.67
CA GLU A 148 -13.04 -12.50 56.03
C GLU A 148 -13.01 -11.34 57.01
N THR A 149 -14.13 -11.14 57.70
CA THR A 149 -14.25 -10.22 58.81
C THR A 149 -13.62 -10.90 60.03
N SER A 150 -12.33 -10.66 60.24
CA SER A 150 -11.65 -11.06 61.47
C SER A 150 -12.22 -10.25 62.63
N ARG A 151 -13.18 -10.85 63.35
CA ARG A 151 -13.47 -10.49 64.73
C ARG A 151 -12.29 -10.95 65.59
N LEU A 152 -11.61 -10.01 66.23
CA LEU A 152 -11.03 -10.13 67.57
C LEU A 152 -10.74 -8.72 68.10
#